data_AF-A0A940KR88-F1
#
_entry.id   AF-A0A940KR88-F1
#
_cell.length_a   1.000
_cell.length_b   1.000
_cell.length_c   1.000
_cell.angle_alpha   90.00
_cell.angle_beta   90.00
_cell.angle_gamma   90.00
#
_symmetry.space_group_name_H-M   'P 1'
#
loop_
_entity.id
_entity.type
_entity.pdbx_description
1 polymer ?
#
loop_
_entity_poly.entity_id
_entity_poly.type
_entity_poly.pdbx_seq_one_letter_code
_entity_poly.pdbx_strand_id
1 'polypeptide(L)'
;MSSILFEIDQHVAIITLNRPDKLNSFNREMALLMQEKLDACKSEEVRCVCIVGAGKAFSAGQDLAEVTDPEGPGMQRILSEHYNP
;
A
#
# COMPACT_ATOMS: atom_id res chain seq x y z
N MET A 1 0.29 -9.41 10.92
CA MET A 1 1.39 -9.32 9.94
C MET A 1 1.23 -7.99 9.22
N SER A 2 2.33 -7.34 8.82
CA SER A 2 2.26 -6.04 8.13
C SER A 2 1.60 -6.19 6.75
N SER A 3 0.72 -5.25 6.39
CA SER A 3 0.07 -5.20 5.07
C SER A 3 0.99 -4.70 3.94
N ILE A 4 2.16 -4.15 4.29
CA ILE A 4 3.27 -3.83 3.38
C ILE A 4 4.56 -4.46 3.93
N LEU A 5 5.33 -5.15 3.08
CA LEU A 5 6.73 -5.51 3.36
C LEU A 5 7.66 -4.55 2.61
N PHE A 6 8.83 -4.28 3.19
CA PHE A 6 9.78 -3.31 2.66
C PHE A 6 11.22 -3.79 2.85
N GLU A 7 12.00 -3.76 1.79
CA GLU A 7 13.44 -4.00 1.81
C GLU A 7 14.14 -3.13 0.76
N ILE A 8 15.44 -2.88 0.95
CA ILE A 8 16.30 -2.23 -0.04
C ILE A 8 17.39 -3.22 -0.42
N ASP A 9 17.45 -3.59 -1.70
CA ASP A 9 18.47 -4.47 -2.25
C ASP A 9 19.18 -3.78 -3.43
N GLN A 10 20.50 -3.63 -3.34
CA GLN A 10 21.33 -2.99 -4.37
C GLN A 10 20.76 -1.67 -4.92
N HIS A 11 20.28 -0.78 -4.04
CA HIS A 11 19.63 0.50 -4.36
C HIS A 11 18.22 0.43 -4.97
N VAL A 12 17.60 -0.76 -4.99
CA VAL A 12 16.20 -0.94 -5.36
C VAL A 12 15.38 -1.12 -4.09
N ALA A 13 14.46 -0.18 -3.83
CA ALA A 13 13.47 -0.35 -2.77
C ALA A 13 12.35 -1.26 -3.27
N ILE A 14 12.16 -2.40 -2.61
CA ILE A 14 11.14 -3.40 -2.95
C ILE A 14 9.99 -3.26 -1.94
N ILE A 15 8.84 -2.82 -2.43
CA ILE A 15 7.60 -2.69 -1.67
C ILE A 15 6.69 -3.86 -2.07
N THR A 16 6.41 -4.77 -1.14
CA THR A 16 5.48 -5.88 -1.37
C THR A 16 4.13 -5.60 -0.72
N LEU A 17 3.08 -5.56 -1.54
CA LEU A 17 1.69 -5.54 -1.11
C LEU A 17 1.34 -6.90 -0.49
N ASN A 18 1.00 -6.94 0.80
CA ASN A 18 0.99 -8.18 1.59
C ASN A 18 -0.36 -8.44 2.27
N ARG A 19 -1.43 -8.47 1.46
CA ARG A 19 -2.77 -8.95 1.84
C ARG A 19 -3.28 -9.98 0.81
N PRO A 20 -2.55 -11.10 0.59
CA PRO A 20 -2.82 -12.01 -0.54
C PRO A 20 -4.21 -12.67 -0.48
N ASP A 21 -4.73 -12.89 0.72
CA ASP A 21 -6.07 -13.39 1.02
C ASP A 21 -7.19 -12.40 0.64
N LYS A 22 -6.85 -11.13 0.44
CA LYS A 22 -7.73 -10.07 -0.07
C LYS A 22 -7.30 -9.55 -1.44
N LEU A 23 -6.49 -10.34 -2.18
CA LEU A 23 -5.92 -9.95 -3.47
C LEU A 23 -5.21 -8.58 -3.42
N ASN A 24 -4.57 -8.28 -2.28
CA ASN A 24 -3.83 -7.05 -2.05
C ASN A 24 -4.66 -5.77 -2.27
N SER A 25 -5.96 -5.82 -1.95
CA SER A 25 -6.80 -4.61 -1.91
C SER A 25 -6.30 -3.63 -0.84
N PHE A 26 -6.41 -2.33 -1.12
CA PHE A 26 -5.99 -1.28 -0.19
C PHE A 26 -7.05 -1.03 0.86
N ASN A 27 -6.69 -1.25 2.12
CA ASN A 27 -7.36 -0.66 3.27
C ASN A 27 -6.53 0.54 3.78
N ARG A 28 -7.07 1.27 4.75
CA ARG A 28 -6.43 2.45 5.34
C ARG A 28 -5.04 2.17 5.90
N GLU A 29 -4.87 1.08 6.64
CA GLU A 29 -3.57 0.68 7.19
C GLU A 29 -2.51 0.56 6.08
N MET A 30 -2.84 -0.19 5.04
CA MET A 30 -1.95 -0.42 3.90
C MET A 30 -1.68 0.86 3.11
N ALA A 31 -2.67 1.74 2.97
CA ALA A 31 -2.50 3.04 2.32
C ALA A 31 -1.53 3.96 3.08
N LEU A 32 -1.64 4.03 4.40
CA LEU A 32 -0.74 4.80 5.25
C LEU A 32 0.69 4.24 5.23
N LEU A 33 0.83 2.92 5.30
CA LEU A 33 2.14 2.27 5.19
C LEU A 33 2.77 2.47 3.81
N MET A 34 1.98 2.45 2.74
CA MET A 34 2.46 2.73 1.39
C MET A 34 3.05 4.14 1.29
N GLN A 35 2.34 5.15 1.82
CA GLN A 35 2.84 6.53 1.86
C GLN A 35 4.14 6.63 2.65
N GLU A 36 4.18 6.04 3.85
CA GLU A 36 5.38 6.02 4.70
C GLU A 36 6.59 5.41 3.97
N LYS A 37 6.40 4.27 3.28
CA LYS A 37 7.50 3.60 2.57
C LYS A 37 7.92 4.35 1.31
N LEU A 38 6.99 4.96 0.59
CA LEU A 38 7.33 5.84 -0.54
C LEU A 38 8.09 7.09 -0.08
N ASP A 39 7.76 7.65 1.08
CA ASP A 39 8.55 8.74 1.68
C ASP A 39 9.96 8.29 2.06
N ALA A 40 10.10 7.10 2.64
CA ALA A 40 11.42 6.52 2.93
C ALA A 40 12.26 6.31 1.66
N CYS A 41 11.63 6.06 0.51
CA CYS A 41 12.30 5.92 -0.78
C CYS A 41 12.89 7.23 -1.34
N LYS A 42 12.65 8.39 -0.70
CA LYS A 42 13.30 9.66 -1.07
C LYS A 42 14.79 9.72 -0.67
N SER A 43 15.27 8.74 0.08
CA SER A 43 16.69 8.59 0.44
C SER A 43 17.61 8.51 -0.78
N GLU A 44 18.81 9.07 -0.71
CA GLU A 44 19.83 8.98 -1.77
C GLU A 44 20.31 7.54 -2.04
N GLU A 45 20.05 6.62 -1.10
CA GLU A 45 20.34 5.20 -1.23
C GLU A 45 19.42 4.51 -2.26
N VAL A 46 18.23 5.06 -2.51
CA VAL A 46 17.23 4.46 -3.41
C VAL A 46 17.35 5.09 -4.80
N ARG A 47 17.54 4.23 -5.81
CA ARG A 47 17.62 4.62 -7.23
C ARG A 47 16.41 4.16 -8.03
N CYS A 48 15.72 3.12 -7.56
CA CYS A 48 14.54 2.55 -8.19
C CYS A 48 13.57 2.06 -7.11
N VAL A 49 12.27 2.13 -7.39
CA VAL A 49 11.22 1.56 -6.54
C VAL A 49 10.51 0.46 -7.33
N CYS A 50 10.52 -0.76 -6.81
CA CYS A 50 9.80 -1.91 -7.34
C CYS A 50 8.59 -2.18 -6.43
N ILE A 51 7.38 -2.16 -6.98
CA ILE A 51 6.16 -2.45 -6.24
C ILE A 51 5.60 -3.77 -6.78
N VAL A 52 5.40 -4.74 -5.90
CA VAL A 52 4.95 -6.10 -6.25
C VAL A 52 3.84 -6.56 -5.33
N GLY A 53 2.98 -7.46 -5.79
CA GLY A 53 1.95 -8.08 -4.96
C GLY A 53 2.35 -9.47 -4.48
N ALA A 54 2.12 -9.77 -3.20
CA ALA A 54 2.25 -11.12 -2.68
C ALA A 54 1.14 -12.02 -3.23
N GLY A 55 1.48 -13.29 -3.48
CA GLY A 55 0.50 -14.30 -3.87
C GLY A 55 0.03 -14.19 -5.33
N LYS A 56 -1.28 -14.20 -5.54
CA LYS A 56 -1.89 -14.49 -6.85
C LYS A 56 -2.10 -13.27 -7.76
N ALA A 57 -2.05 -12.05 -7.22
CA ALA A 57 -2.40 -10.84 -7.93
C ALA A 57 -1.55 -9.65 -7.45
N PHE A 58 -1.42 -8.63 -8.30
CA PHE A 58 -0.79 -7.36 -7.89
C PHE A 58 -1.65 -6.65 -6.83
N SER A 59 -2.81 -6.14 -7.21
CA SER A 59 -3.82 -5.54 -6.33
C SER A 59 -5.19 -5.55 -7.00
N ALA A 60 -6.26 -5.75 -6.22
CA ALA A 60 -7.64 -5.62 -6.67
C ALA A 60 -8.20 -4.19 -6.56
N GLY A 61 -7.38 -3.19 -6.18
CA GLY A 61 -7.82 -1.80 -5.99
C GLY A 61 -8.23 -1.50 -4.54
N GLN A 62 -9.19 -0.60 -4.34
CA GLN A 62 -9.71 -0.26 -3.00
C GLN A 62 -10.47 -1.45 -2.38
N ASP A 63 -10.24 -1.69 -1.08
CA ASP A 63 -11.01 -2.68 -0.33
C ASP A 63 -12.45 -2.22 -0.14
N LEU A 64 -13.38 -2.83 -0.88
CA LEU A 64 -14.79 -2.44 -0.85
C LEU A 64 -15.42 -2.70 0.51
N ALA A 65 -14.92 -3.68 1.28
CA ALA A 65 -15.43 -3.95 2.62
C ALA A 65 -15.20 -2.75 3.56
N GLU A 66 -14.05 -2.07 3.43
CA GLU A 66 -13.75 -0.84 4.17
C GLU A 66 -14.60 0.34 3.71
N VAL A 67 -14.83 0.45 2.39
CA VAL A 67 -15.66 1.53 1.81
C VAL A 67 -17.12 1.44 2.28
N THR A 68 -17.64 0.22 2.41
CA THR A 68 -19.04 -0.02 2.80
C THR A 68 -19.26 -0.15 4.30
N ASP A 69 -18.20 -0.12 5.11
CA ASP A 69 -18.30 -0.17 6.57
C ASP A 69 -18.97 1.12 7.09
N PRO A 70 -20.13 1.05 7.77
CA PRO A 70 -20.78 2.22 8.35
C PRO A 70 -19.91 2.99 9.36
N GLU A 71 -18.99 2.30 10.03
CA GLU A 71 -18.02 2.88 10.97
C GLU A 71 -16.67 3.16 10.30
N GLY A 72 -16.56 2.91 8.99
CA GLY A 72 -15.37 3.14 8.19
C GLY A 72 -15.09 4.61 7.92
N PRO A 73 -13.93 4.93 7.32
CA PRO A 73 -13.53 6.33 7.05
C PRO A 73 -14.43 7.05 6.03
N GLY A 74 -15.22 6.30 5.23
CA GLY A 74 -16.06 6.83 4.16
C GLY A 74 -15.25 7.21 2.90
N MET A 75 -15.94 7.22 1.75
CA MET A 75 -15.30 7.43 0.44
C MET A 75 -14.56 8.77 0.34
N GLN A 76 -15.14 9.85 0.85
CA GLN A 76 -14.55 11.19 0.76
C GLN A 76 -13.17 11.25 1.41
N ARG A 77 -13.03 10.66 2.61
CA ARG A 77 -11.79 10.64 3.36
C ARG A 77 -10.74 9.73 2.72
N ILE A 78 -11.17 8.57 2.23
CA ILE A 78 -10.30 7.65 1.49
C ILE A 78 -9.69 8.37 0.28
N LEU A 79 -10.49 9.10 -0.50
CA LEU A 79 -10.01 9.84 -1.67
C LEU A 79 -9.03 10.95 -1.28
N SER A 80 -9.38 11.79 -0.31
CA SER A 80 -8.56 12.94 0.08
C SER A 80 -7.26 12.56 0.79
N GLU A 81 -7.23 11.46 1.54
CA GLU A 81 -6.05 11.09 2.34
C GLU A 81 -5.16 10.06 1.64
N HIS A 82 -5.67 9.27 0.70
CA HIS A 82 -4.92 8.14 0.13
C HIS A 82 -4.64 8.25 -1.37
N TYR A 83 -5.55 8.83 -2.15
CA TYR A 83 -5.44 8.88 -3.61
C TYR A 83 -5.11 10.27 -4.16
N ASN A 84 -5.56 11.33 -3.49
CA ASN A 84 -5.20 12.71 -3.76
C ASN A 84 -4.73 13.44 -2.48
N PRO A 85 -3.69 12.90 -1.80
CA PRO A 85 -3.11 13.52 -0.61
C PRO A 85 -2.40 14.84 -0.90
#